data_AF-A0A2E6STK0-F1
#
_entry.id   AF-A0A2E6STK0-F1
#
_cell.length_a   1.000
_cell.length_b   1.000
_cell.length_c   1.000
_cell.angle_alpha   90.00
_cell.angle_beta   90.00
_cell.angle_gamma   90.00
#
_symmetry.space_group_name_H-M   'P 1'
#
loop_
_entity.id
_entity.type
_entity.pdbx_description
1 polymer ?
#
loop_
_entity_poly.entity_id
_entity_poly.type
_entity_poly.pdbx_seq_one_letter_code
_entity_poly.pdbx_strand_id
1 'polypeptide(L)'
;MMAKYTNVVRFLVKEGCQAVLEDKFAAADKWEGQLLHILARTGERTYVGYGLWESEAAMAAARPQMIALLDTARDLLEEISPELGVTDPVSGTVVFERGG
;
A
#
# COMPACT_ATOMS: atom_id res chain seq x y z
N MET A 1 11.72 20.68 -10.02
CA MET A 1 11.11 19.34 -10.06
C MET A 1 10.79 18.97 -8.63
N MET A 2 9.53 18.70 -8.27
CA MET A 2 9.23 18.21 -6.92
C MET A 2 9.80 16.81 -6.76
N ALA A 3 10.31 16.48 -5.58
CA ALA A 3 10.80 15.13 -5.31
C ALA A 3 9.63 14.15 -5.33
N LYS A 4 9.82 13.00 -6.00
CA LYS A 4 8.88 11.89 -5.92
C LYS A 4 8.72 11.44 -4.47
N TYR A 5 7.60 10.80 -4.18
CA TYR A 5 7.26 10.36 -2.83
C TYR A 5 6.73 8.94 -2.85
N THR A 6 6.85 8.23 -1.73
CA THR A 6 6.34 6.86 -1.62
C THR A 6 5.46 6.69 -0.39
N ASN A 7 4.58 5.71 -0.47
CA ASN A 7 3.99 5.07 0.70
C ASN A 7 4.21 3.56 0.63
N VAL A 8 4.45 2.94 1.78
CA VAL A 8 4.62 1.51 1.94
C VAL A 8 3.75 1.07 3.10
N VAL A 9 2.97 0.02 2.93
CA VAL A 9 2.13 -0.54 3.99
C VAL A 9 2.40 -2.02 4.10
N ARG A 10 2.73 -2.48 5.31
CA ARG A 10 2.89 -3.91 5.61
C ARG A 10 1.60 -4.48 6.18
N PHE A 11 1.29 -5.71 5.78
CA PHE A 11 0.10 -6.44 6.19
C PHE A 11 0.46 -7.86 6.60
N LEU A 12 -0.24 -8.39 7.60
CA LEU A 12 -0.35 -9.83 7.85
C LEU A 12 -1.77 -10.25 7.46
N VAL A 13 -1.91 -11.20 6.54
CA VAL A 13 -3.21 -11.64 6.02
C VAL A 13 -3.66 -12.90 6.74
N LYS A 14 -4.95 -12.99 7.07
CA LYS A 14 -5.55 -14.20 7.63
C LYS A 14 -5.31 -15.40 6.73
N GLU A 15 -5.07 -16.56 7.33
CA GLU A 15 -4.92 -17.81 6.59
C GLU A 15 -6.16 -18.09 5.72
N GLY A 16 -5.94 -18.35 4.43
CA GLY A 16 -7.00 -18.60 3.45
C GLY A 16 -7.57 -17.33 2.79
N CYS A 17 -7.20 -16.13 3.24
CA CYS A 17 -7.71 -14.86 2.68
C CYS A 17 -6.79 -14.20 1.64
N GLN A 18 -5.62 -14.78 1.34
CA GLN A 18 -4.59 -14.19 0.47
C GLN A 18 -5.12 -13.83 -0.93
N ALA A 19 -5.80 -14.77 -1.60
CA ALA A 19 -6.31 -14.53 -2.94
C ALA A 19 -7.35 -13.39 -2.98
N VAL A 20 -8.22 -13.31 -1.96
CA VAL A 20 -9.23 -12.25 -1.85
C VAL A 20 -8.57 -10.88 -1.65
N LEU A 21 -7.48 -10.81 -0.89
CA LEU A 21 -6.69 -9.59 -0.76
C LEU A 21 -6.05 -9.20 -2.11
N GLU A 22 -5.40 -10.15 -2.77
CA GLU A 22 -4.74 -9.94 -4.06
C GLU A 22 -5.72 -9.41 -5.12
N ASP A 23 -6.92 -9.98 -5.21
CA ASP A 23 -7.97 -9.54 -6.12
C ASP A 23 -8.43 -8.11 -5.82
N LYS A 24 -8.60 -7.74 -4.54
CA LYS A 24 -9.00 -6.38 -4.14
C LYS A 24 -7.97 -5.33 -4.55
N PHE A 25 -6.68 -5.62 -4.38
CA PHE A 25 -5.61 -4.71 -4.78
C PHE A 25 -5.42 -4.66 -6.30
N ALA A 26 -5.56 -5.80 -6.98
CA ALA A 26 -5.48 -5.85 -8.44
C ALA A 26 -6.62 -5.08 -9.13
N ALA A 27 -7.79 -5.01 -8.48
CA ALA A 27 -8.94 -4.24 -8.94
C ALA A 27 -8.91 -2.74 -8.55
N ALA A 28 -7.88 -2.28 -7.84
CA ALA A 28 -7.78 -0.89 -7.43
C ALA A 28 -7.60 0.03 -8.64
N ASP A 29 -8.33 1.14 -8.65
CA ASP A 29 -8.18 2.17 -9.69
C ASP A 29 -6.79 2.80 -9.66
N LYS A 30 -6.32 3.20 -10.84
CA LYS A 30 -5.15 4.08 -10.93
C LYS A 30 -5.52 5.46 -10.39
N TRP A 31 -4.75 5.94 -9.41
CA TRP A 31 -4.95 7.26 -8.83
C TRP A 31 -4.13 8.34 -9.54
N GLU A 32 -4.63 9.58 -9.53
CA GLU A 32 -3.93 10.72 -10.13
C GLU A 32 -2.56 10.93 -9.47
N GLY A 33 -1.53 11.14 -10.29
CA GLY A 33 -0.15 11.30 -9.84
C GLY A 33 0.54 10.02 -9.34
N GLN A 34 -0.15 8.86 -9.36
CA GLN A 34 0.47 7.56 -9.07
C GLN A 34 1.29 7.07 -10.27
N LEU A 35 2.55 6.78 -10.01
CA LEU A 35 3.54 6.32 -11.00
C LEU A 35 3.72 4.80 -10.94
N LEU A 36 3.60 4.20 -9.76
CA LEU A 36 3.74 2.75 -9.55
C LEU A 36 2.77 2.29 -8.47
N HIS A 37 2.15 1.13 -8.69
CA HIS A 37 1.35 0.41 -7.72
C HIS A 37 1.83 -1.04 -7.68
N ILE A 38 2.29 -1.50 -6.52
CA ILE A 38 2.75 -2.87 -6.32
C ILE A 38 2.06 -3.45 -5.09
N LEU A 39 1.55 -4.66 -5.22
CA LEU A 39 1.32 -5.57 -4.11
C LEU A 39 2.34 -6.70 -4.23
N ALA A 40 3.17 -6.88 -3.21
CA ALA A 40 4.18 -7.92 -3.16
C ALA A 40 3.96 -8.84 -1.96
N ARG A 41 3.98 -10.15 -2.21
CA ARG A 41 4.06 -11.14 -1.14
C ARG A 41 5.50 -11.20 -0.63
N THR A 42 5.69 -11.03 0.68
CA THR A 42 7.01 -10.97 1.34
C THR A 42 7.29 -12.16 2.27
N GLY A 43 6.32 -13.05 2.41
CA GLY A 43 6.35 -14.28 3.19
C GLY A 43 5.10 -15.11 2.89
N GLU A 44 4.79 -16.13 3.67
CA GLU A 44 3.62 -16.99 3.41
C GLU A 44 2.28 -16.21 3.48
N ARG A 45 2.18 -15.31 4.47
CA ARG A 45 0.98 -14.49 4.73
C ARG A 45 1.27 -13.00 4.86
N THR A 46 2.52 -12.59 4.72
CA THR A 46 2.92 -11.18 4.84
C THR A 46 3.02 -10.52 3.49
N TYR A 47 2.55 -9.28 3.41
CA TYR A 47 2.50 -8.51 2.17
C TYR A 47 3.02 -7.10 2.37
N VAL A 48 3.45 -6.50 1.28
CA VAL A 48 3.77 -5.08 1.15
C VAL A 48 2.95 -4.49 0.02
N GLY A 49 2.15 -3.47 0.33
CA GLY A 49 1.60 -2.54 -0.66
C GLY A 49 2.55 -1.36 -0.82
N TYR A 50 2.94 -1.04 -2.05
CA TYR A 50 3.88 0.03 -2.37
C TYR A 50 3.29 0.96 -3.44
N GLY A 51 3.32 2.26 -3.16
CA GLY A 51 2.96 3.32 -4.11
C GLY A 51 4.13 4.25 -4.36
N LEU A 52 4.42 4.53 -5.64
CA LEU A 52 5.29 5.64 -6.05
C LEU A 52 4.45 6.77 -6.63
N TRP A 53 4.78 8.00 -6.26
CA TRP A 53 4.02 9.19 -6.60
C TRP A 53 4.91 10.28 -7.16
N GLU A 54 4.36 11.10 -8.05
CA GLU A 54 5.08 12.24 -8.62
C GLU A 54 5.45 13.32 -7.59
N SER A 55 4.70 13.39 -6.48
CA SER A 55 4.95 14.32 -5.38
C SER A 55 4.27 13.85 -4.08
N GLU A 56 4.67 14.44 -2.95
CA GLU A 56 3.98 14.25 -1.67
C GLU A 56 2.52 14.73 -1.73
N ALA A 57 2.27 15.84 -2.44
CA ALA A 57 0.93 16.41 -2.57
C ALA A 57 -0.03 15.47 -3.33
N ALA A 58 0.44 14.83 -4.41
CA ALA A 58 -0.34 13.84 -5.14
C ALA A 58 -0.72 12.64 -4.25
N MET A 59 0.26 12.10 -3.51
CA MET A 59 0.02 11.02 -2.54
C MET A 59 -0.94 11.44 -1.43
N ALA A 60 -0.80 12.65 -0.89
CA ALA A 60 -1.68 13.19 0.14
C ALA A 60 -3.13 13.35 -0.36
N ALA A 61 -3.31 13.83 -1.59
CA ALA A 61 -4.62 13.94 -2.23
C ALA A 61 -5.28 12.58 -2.48
N ALA A 62 -4.50 11.52 -2.69
CA ALA A 62 -4.97 10.16 -2.89
C ALA A 62 -5.19 9.35 -1.59
N ARG A 63 -4.87 9.92 -0.41
CA ARG A 63 -5.04 9.23 0.89
C ARG A 63 -6.45 8.73 1.14
N PRO A 64 -7.53 9.48 0.87
CA PRO A 64 -8.89 8.98 1.06
C PRO A 64 -9.17 7.70 0.27
N GLN A 65 -8.68 7.61 -0.98
CA GLN A 65 -8.84 6.45 -1.84
C GLN A 65 -8.02 5.26 -1.35
N MET A 66 -6.79 5.49 -0.88
CA MET A 66 -5.96 4.45 -0.26
C MET A 66 -6.64 3.88 1.00
N ILE A 67 -7.18 4.74 1.86
CA ILE A 67 -7.91 4.32 3.07
C ILE A 67 -9.15 3.50 2.67
N ALA A 68 -9.91 3.95 1.67
CA ALA A 68 -11.07 3.22 1.18
C ALA A 68 -10.70 1.81 0.70
N LEU A 69 -9.61 1.66 -0.08
CA LEU A 69 -9.11 0.34 -0.50
C LEU A 69 -8.78 -0.54 0.71
N LEU A 70 -8.03 0.00 1.68
CA LEU A 70 -7.64 -0.71 2.90
C LEU A 70 -8.85 -1.16 3.72
N ASP A 71 -9.87 -0.32 3.83
CA ASP A 71 -11.10 -0.65 4.55
C ASP A 71 -11.85 -1.80 3.88
N THR A 72 -11.80 -1.95 2.55
CA THR A 72 -12.38 -3.13 1.87
C THR A 72 -11.65 -4.44 2.19
N ALA A 73 -10.40 -4.36 2.65
CA ALA A 73 -9.54 -5.49 2.93
C ALA A 73 -9.35 -5.74 4.44
N ARG A 74 -9.78 -4.82 5.30
CA ARG A 74 -9.48 -4.80 6.75
C ARG A 74 -9.86 -6.08 7.47
N ASP A 75 -11.02 -6.64 7.14
CA ASP A 75 -11.51 -7.89 7.74
C ASP A 75 -10.71 -9.13 7.33
N LEU A 76 -9.86 -9.02 6.30
CA LEU A 76 -8.98 -10.09 5.83
C LEU A 76 -7.62 -10.09 6.54
N LEU A 77 -7.34 -9.09 7.39
CA LEU A 77 -6.03 -8.89 8.01
C LEU A 77 -6.00 -9.38 9.45
N GLU A 78 -4.84 -9.89 9.87
CA GLU A 78 -4.52 -10.19 11.26
C GLU A 78 -3.85 -8.99 11.94
N GLU A 79 -4.03 -8.90 13.25
CA GLU A 79 -3.29 -7.95 14.07
C GLU A 79 -1.79 -8.29 14.03
N ILE A 80 -0.96 -7.29 13.70
CA ILE A 80 0.50 -7.38 13.67
C ILE A 80 1.04 -7.27 15.10
N SER A 81 0.57 -6.26 15.85
CA SER A 81 0.83 -6.04 17.27
C SER A 81 -0.18 -5.05 17.86
N PRO A 82 -0.30 -4.95 19.20
CA PRO A 82 -1.18 -3.97 19.84
C PRO A 82 -0.89 -2.51 19.46
N GLU A 83 0.36 -2.18 19.15
CA GLU A 83 0.78 -0.82 18.79
C GLU A 83 0.48 -0.47 17.33
N LEU A 84 0.61 -1.45 16.42
CA LEU A 84 0.43 -1.26 14.98
C LEU A 84 -1.01 -1.56 14.52
N GLY A 85 -1.75 -2.38 15.28
CA GLY A 85 -3.02 -2.93 14.83
C GLY A 85 -2.81 -3.86 13.63
N VAL A 86 -3.62 -3.71 12.58
CA VAL A 86 -3.64 -4.62 11.41
C VAL A 86 -2.77 -4.17 10.23
N THR A 87 -2.21 -2.97 10.27
CA THR A 87 -1.38 -2.41 9.19
C THR A 87 -0.23 -1.61 9.76
N ASP A 88 0.92 -1.66 9.10
CA ASP A 88 2.06 -0.82 9.44
C ASP A 88 2.44 0.09 8.25
N PRO A 89 1.90 1.32 8.20
CA PRO A 89 2.14 2.27 7.12
C PRO A 89 3.32 3.20 7.39
N VAL A 90 4.16 3.39 6.37
CA VAL A 90 5.21 4.42 6.33
C VAL A 90 5.17 5.18 5.01
N SER A 91 5.71 6.38 4.99
CA SER A 91 5.80 7.19 3.76
C SER A 91 7.06 8.06 3.80
N GLY A 92 7.56 8.47 2.64
CA GLY A 92 8.76 9.30 2.60
C GLY A 92 9.18 9.78 1.22
N THR A 93 10.10 10.75 1.23
CA THR A 93 10.72 11.31 0.04
C THR A 93 11.63 10.29 -0.64
N VAL A 94 11.51 10.15 -1.96
CA VAL A 94 12.41 9.30 -2.75
C VAL A 94 13.80 9.95 -2.81
N VAL A 95 14.80 9.25 -2.26
CA VAL A 95 16.20 9.68 -2.30
C VAL A 95 16.89 9.23 -3.59
N PHE A 96 16.53 8.05 -4.10
CA PHE A 96 17.08 7.47 -5.33
C PHE A 96 16.07 6.49 -5.94
N GLU A 97 16.01 6.46 -7.28
CA GLU A 97 15.21 5.52 -8.06
C GLU A 97 16.03 5.15 -9.31
N ARG A 98 16.14 3.85 -9.58
CA ARG A 98 16.76 3.35 -10.81
C ARG A 98 15.76 2.45 -11.51
N GLY A 99 15.30 2.90 -12.68
CA GLY A 99 14.30 2.20 -13.47
C GLY A 99 13.10 3.12 -13.75
N GLY A 100 12.88 3.35 -15.04
CA GLY A 100 11.78 4.05 -15.68
C GLY A 100 11.86 3.72 -17.17
#